data_AF-A0A1N7IEF0-F1
#
_entry.id   AF-A0A1N7IEF0-F1
#
_cell.length_a   1.000
_cell.length_b   1.000
_cell.length_c   1.000
_cell.angle_alpha   90.00
_cell.angle_beta   90.00
_cell.angle_gamma   90.00
#
_symmetry.space_group_name_H-M   'P 1'
#
loop_
_entity.id
_entity.type
_entity.pdbx_description
1 polymer ?
#
loop_
_entity_poly.entity_id
_entity_poly.type
_entity_poly.pdbx_seq_one_letter_code
_entity_poly.pdbx_strand_id
1 'polypeptide(L)' 'MKHKYDYLLNQGKAQVLKLMGHEFNFYPSDKWTYVVETGCFYRKTVLFIFFENENVSKIEIKKMYGKIRTQL' A
#
# COMPACT_ATOMS: atom_id res chain seq x y z
N MET A 1 -14.04 12.54 4.38
CA MET A 1 -13.64 12.53 2.96
C MET A 1 -13.32 11.10 2.59
N LYS A 2 -13.89 10.59 1.49
CA LYS A 2 -13.66 9.22 1.03
C LYS A 2 -12.34 9.19 0.25
N HIS A 3 -11.33 8.49 0.74
CA HIS A 3 -10.07 8.35 0.00
C HIS A 3 -10.28 7.41 -1.19
N LYS A 4 -9.53 7.64 -2.28
CA LYS A 4 -9.57 6.84 -3.51
C LYS A 4 -9.46 5.33 -3.26
N TYR A 5 -8.81 4.90 -2.17
CA TYR A 5 -8.55 3.50 -1.83
C TYR A 5 -9.43 2.94 -0.71
N ASP A 6 -10.42 3.68 -0.20
CA ASP A 6 -11.28 3.21 0.89
C ASP A 6 -12.07 1.94 0.52
N TYR A 7 -12.25 1.66 -0.77
CA TYR A 7 -12.88 0.43 -1.27
C TYR A 7 -12.09 -0.84 -0.91
N LEU A 8 -10.81 -0.71 -0.53
CA LEU A 8 -9.97 -1.83 -0.08
C LEU A 8 -10.20 -2.18 1.39
N LEU A 9 -10.85 -1.33 2.18
CA LEU A 9 -11.12 -1.62 3.59
C LEU A 9 -11.96 -2.89 3.73
N ASN A 10 -11.61 -3.74 4.71
CA ASN A 10 -12.21 -5.04 4.95
C ASN A 10 -12.08 -6.07 3.82
N GLN A 11 -11.31 -5.78 2.75
CA GLN A 11 -11.00 -6.77 1.73
C GLN A 11 -9.91 -7.72 2.23
N GLY A 12 -9.96 -8.99 1.84
CA GLY A 12 -8.91 -9.96 2.14
C GLY A 12 -7.65 -9.78 1.27
N LYS A 13 -6.49 -10.25 1.73
CA LYS A 13 -5.20 -10.19 1.00
C LYS A 13 -5.33 -10.63 -0.47
N ALA A 14 -5.99 -11.76 -0.74
CA ALA A 14 -6.19 -12.27 -2.11
C ALA A 14 -7.00 -11.31 -3.01
N GLN A 15 -8.04 -10.68 -2.46
CA GLN A 15 -8.87 -9.73 -3.20
C GLN A 15 -8.12 -8.41 -3.45
N VAL A 16 -7.35 -7.94 -2.47
CA VAL A 16 -6.45 -6.79 -2.64
C VAL A 16 -5.43 -7.07 -3.74
N LEU A 17 -4.83 -8.27 -3.77
CA LEU A 17 -3.90 -8.70 -4.80
C LEU A 17 -4.52 -8.66 -6.20
N LYS A 18 -5.76 -9.14 -6.33
CA LYS A 18 -6.53 -9.12 -7.59
C LYS A 18 -6.83 -7.70 -8.07
N LEU A 19 -7.10 -6.77 -7.14
CA LEU A 19 -7.45 -5.37 -7.45
C LEU A 19 -6.22 -4.50 -7.74
N MET A 20 -5.11 -4.75 -7.04
CA MET A 20 -3.91 -3.88 -7.06
C MET A 20 -2.73 -4.47 -7.82
N GLY A 21 -2.75 -5.76 -8.14
CA GLY A 21 -1.65 -6.47 -8.79
C GLY A 21 -0.56 -6.97 -7.84
N HIS A 22 0.46 -7.58 -8.43
CA HIS A 22 1.57 -8.25 -7.74
C HIS A 22 2.82 -7.36 -7.67
N GLU A 23 2.69 -6.09 -7.29
CA GLU A 23 3.88 -5.23 -7.10
C GLU A 23 4.71 -5.67 -5.86
N PHE A 24 5.48 -4.79 -5.22
CA PHE A 24 6.35 -5.09 -4.05
C PHE A 24 5.56 -5.47 -2.78
N ASN A 25 4.70 -6.48 -2.86
CA ASN A 25 4.01 -7.13 -1.76
C ASN A 25 4.71 -8.46 -1.44
N PHE A 26 4.99 -8.68 -0.15
CA PHE A 26 5.34 -10.00 0.36
C PHE A 26 4.08 -10.57 0.97
N TYR A 27 3.44 -11.56 0.31
CA TYR A 27 2.10 -12.04 0.69
C TYR A 27 1.96 -12.38 2.19
N PRO A 28 2.94 -13.04 2.84
CA PRO A 28 2.86 -13.32 4.28
C PRO A 28 2.94 -12.08 5.18
N SER A 29 3.39 -10.93 4.68
CA SER A 29 3.50 -9.69 5.46
C SER A 29 2.13 -9.11 5.81
N ASP A 30 2.01 -8.58 7.02
CA ASP A 30 0.84 -7.83 7.49
C ASP A 30 0.86 -6.36 7.08
N LYS A 31 1.86 -5.97 6.29
CA LYS A 31 2.00 -4.64 5.72
C LYS A 31 2.44 -4.73 4.28
N TRP A 32 1.65 -4.15 3.38
CA TRP A 32 2.00 -4.00 1.96
C TRP A 32 2.17 -2.54 1.60
N THR A 33 3.01 -2.30 0.60
CA THR A 33 3.31 -0.96 0.08
C THR A 33 3.19 -0.93 -1.43
N TYR A 34 2.48 0.06 -1.95
CA TYR A 34 2.32 0.28 -3.39
C TYR A 34 2.74 1.71 -3.73
N VAL A 35 3.53 1.89 -4.79
CA VAL A 35 3.83 3.22 -5.32
C VAL A 35 2.72 3.58 -6.30
N VAL A 36 1.78 4.41 -5.86
CA VAL A 36 0.59 4.72 -6.66
C VAL A 36 0.75 5.96 -7.55
N GLU A 37 1.83 6.72 -7.36
CA GLU A 37 2.20 7.86 -8.20
C GLU A 37 3.71 8.11 -8.07
N THR A 38 4.36 8.39 -9.20
CA THR A 38 5.70 8.98 -9.22
C THR A 38 5.59 10.37 -9.84
N GLY A 39 5.88 11.40 -9.04
CA GLY A 39 5.92 12.78 -9.49
C GLY A 39 7.34 13.22 -9.84
N CYS A 40 7.47 14.50 -10.22
CA CYS A 40 8.77 15.11 -10.49
C CYS A 40 9.66 15.15 -9.23
N PHE A 41 10.99 15.28 -9.44
CA PHE A 41 12.00 15.35 -8.38
C PHE A 41 11.97 14.16 -7.40
N TYR A 42 11.85 12.93 -7.92
CA TYR A 42 11.87 11.69 -7.13
C TYR A 42 10.78 11.61 -6.04
N ARG A 43 9.71 12.40 -6.15
CA ARG A 43 8.58 12.32 -5.23
C ARG A 43 7.75 11.08 -5.55
N LYS A 44 7.51 10.23 -4.56
CA LYS A 44 6.62 9.08 -4.68
C LYS A 44 5.42 9.25 -3.76
N THR A 45 4.21 8.98 -4.25
CA THR A 45 3.05 8.76 -3.39
C THR A 45 2.93 7.27 -3.12
N VAL A 46 3.06 6.88 -1.85
CA VAL A 46 3.06 5.49 -1.41
C VAL A 46 1.78 5.22 -0.63
N LEU A 47 1.07 4.16 -1.03
CA LEU A 47 -0.05 3.58 -0.33
C LEU A 47 0.46 2.47 0.58
N PHE A 48 0.14 2.57 1.86
CA PHE A 48 0.38 1.56 2.88
C PHE A 48 -0.94 0.87 3.20
N ILE A 49 -0.93 -0.46 3.14
CA ILE A 49 -2.06 -1.31 3.49
C ILE A 49 -1.63 -2.17 4.68
N PHE A 50 -2.40 -2.13 5.76
CA PHE A 50 -2.18 -2.93 6.96
C PHE A 50 -3.25 -4.00 7.05
N PHE A 51 -2.83 -5.20 7.45
CA PHE A 51 -3.69 -6.36 7.55
C PHE A 51 -3.79 -6.84 8.99
N GLU A 52 -4.98 -7.26 9.40
CA GLU A 52 -5.25 -8.01 10.62
C GLU A 52 -6.16 -9.18 10.27
N ASN A 53 -5.79 -10.39 10.70
CA ASN A 53 -6.53 -11.62 10.36
C ASN A 53 -6.83 -11.74 8.85
N GLU A 54 -5.80 -11.51 8.02
CA GLU A 54 -5.86 -11.54 6.54
C GLU A 54 -6.72 -10.46 5.86
N ASN A 55 -7.33 -9.54 6.61
CA ASN A 55 -8.18 -8.47 6.08
C ASN A 55 -7.56 -7.09 6.26
N VAL A 56 -7.85 -6.15 5.36
CA VAL A 56 -7.37 -4.76 5.47
C VAL A 56 -8.01 -4.08 6.67
N SER A 57 -7.21 -3.77 7.69
CA SER A 57 -7.63 -3.05 8.89
C SER A 57 -7.43 -1.54 8.74
N LYS A 58 -6.39 -1.12 8.00
CA LYS A 58 -6.02 0.29 7.87
C LYS A 58 -5.36 0.59 6.54
N ILE A 59 -5.57 1.82 6.06
CA ILE A 59 -4.92 2.37 4.88
C ILE A 59 -4.29 3.71 5.24
N GLU A 60 -3.06 3.95 4.76
CA GLU A 60 -2.39 5.25 4.84
C GLU A 60 -1.80 5.64 3.48
N ILE A 61 -1.83 6.93 3.14
CA ILE A 61 -1.18 7.47 1.93
C ILE A 61 -0.14 8.49 2.37
N LYS A 62 1.11 8.31 1.96
CA LYS A 62 2.20 9.25 2.28
C LYS A 62 2.94 9.66 1.02
N LYS A 63 3.29 10.94 0.94
CA LYS A 63 4.23 11.45 -0.06
C LYS A 63 5.63 11.36 0.52
N MET A 64 6.52 10.68 -0.19
CA MET A 64 7.90 10.44 0.20
C MET A 64 8.83 11.03 -0.85
N TYR A 65 9.98 11.55 -0.39
CA TYR A 65 11.04 12.07 -1.24
C TYR A 65 12.34 11.31 -0.95
N GLY A 66 13.18 11.08 -1.96
CA GLY A 66 14.51 10.48 -1.80
C GLY A 66 14.57 8.94 -1.75
N LYS A 67 15.76 8.39 -1.49
CA LYS A 67 15.99 6.93 -1.34
C LYS A 67 15.35 6.44 -0.03
N ILE A 68 14.36 5.55 -0.13
CA ILE A 68 13.83 4.81 1.01
C ILE A 68 14.99 3.99 1.61
N ARG A 69 15.47 4.38 2.79
CA ARG A 69 16.34 3.52 3.60
C ARG A 69 15.42 2.52 4.30
N THR A 70 15.18 1.38 3.68
CA THR A 70 14.65 0.21 4.38
C THR A 70 15.77 -0.26 5.31
N GLN A 71 15.64 -0.04 6.62
CA GLN A 71 16.42 -0.83 7.57
C GLN A 71 15.89 -2.26 7.46
N LEU A 72 16.77 -3.15 6.97
CA LEU A 72 16.60 -4.60 7.00
C LEU A 72 16.51 -5.10 8.44
#